data_AF-A0A6I2MPL2-F1
#
_entry.id   AF-A0A6I2MPL2-F1
#
_cell.length_a   1.000
_cell.length_b   1.000
_cell.length_c   1.000
_cell.angle_alpha   90.00
_cell.angle_beta   90.00
_cell.angle_gamma   90.00
#
_symmetry.space_group_name_H-M   'P 1'
#
loop_
_entity.id
_entity.type
_entity.pdbx_description
1 polymer ?
#
loop_
_entity_poly.entity_id
_entity_poly.type
_entity_poly.pdbx_seq_one_letter_code
_entity_poly.pdbx_strand_id
1 'polypeptide(L)'
;MKYLFFIFFIGTTVLFSQAPDAGSLVKIHEATSTEINTIASPEKGSFVYDTTLDKMLFYNGTVWVEINDNQPTAYTGHFIISATGSQTITALPFEPSSISFVAHANIESTTINNDNGVGNNSNTIVNAFGTMNGYARNDGGSISQQVIYVGGSGTSINDISRYSNSNECIGIRYSNQNGDSLGLTTASLTSFTTDGFIINVTNRSDDVLVMFTAYK
;
A
#
# COMPACT_ATOMS: atom_id res chain seq x y z
N MET A 1 -68.77 -40.76 -36.40
CA MET A 1 -67.69 -39.77 -36.35
C MET A 1 -66.74 -40.15 -35.22
N LYS A 2 -65.46 -40.33 -35.56
CA LYS A 2 -64.36 -40.71 -34.67
C LYS A 2 -63.82 -39.46 -33.98
N TYR A 3 -63.66 -39.49 -32.66
CA TYR A 3 -62.78 -38.56 -31.96
C TYR A 3 -61.85 -39.37 -31.06
N LEU A 4 -60.65 -39.62 -31.55
CA LEU A 4 -59.54 -40.20 -30.82
C LEU A 4 -58.85 -39.06 -30.07
N PHE A 5 -59.02 -38.99 -28.74
CA PHE A 5 -58.32 -38.02 -27.91
C PHE A 5 -56.85 -38.43 -27.79
N PHE A 6 -55.94 -37.70 -28.43
CA PHE A 6 -54.50 -37.82 -28.22
C PHE A 6 -54.13 -37.00 -26.97
N ILE A 7 -53.85 -37.68 -25.86
CA ILE A 7 -53.25 -37.05 -24.67
C ILE A 7 -51.74 -36.98 -24.92
N PHE A 8 -51.22 -35.76 -25.08
CA PHE A 8 -49.80 -35.50 -25.26
C PHE A 8 -49.14 -35.41 -23.87
N PHE A 9 -48.32 -36.40 -23.51
CA PHE A 9 -47.50 -36.36 -22.30
C PHE A 9 -46.31 -35.43 -22.55
N ILE A 10 -46.38 -34.19 -22.05
CA ILE A 10 -45.22 -33.29 -22.02
C ILE A 10 -44.32 -33.76 -20.87
N GLY A 11 -43.26 -34.50 -21.21
CA GLY A 11 -42.21 -34.83 -20.25
C GLY A 11 -41.40 -33.59 -19.92
N THR A 12 -41.59 -33.01 -18.74
CA THR A 12 -40.71 -31.98 -18.21
C THR A 12 -39.39 -32.61 -17.79
N THR A 13 -38.33 -32.43 -18.57
CA THR A 13 -36.97 -32.77 -18.13
C THR A 13 -36.48 -31.68 -17.19
N VAL A 14 -36.40 -31.99 -15.90
CA VAL A 14 -35.73 -31.15 -14.91
C VAL A 14 -34.24 -31.43 -15.01
N LEU A 15 -33.44 -30.46 -15.47
CA LEU A 15 -31.99 -30.55 -15.43
C LEU A 15 -31.55 -30.24 -13.99
N PHE A 16 -31.12 -31.26 -13.25
CA PHE A 16 -30.38 -31.04 -12.01
C PHE A 16 -28.97 -30.57 -12.38
N SER A 17 -28.57 -29.40 -11.89
CA SER A 17 -27.16 -29.07 -11.80
C SER A 17 -26.51 -30.12 -10.88
N GLN A 18 -25.61 -30.95 -11.42
CA GLN A 18 -24.81 -31.84 -10.57
C GLN A 18 -23.78 -30.98 -9.84
N ALA A 19 -23.91 -30.89 -8.51
CA ALA A 19 -22.77 -30.52 -7.68
C ALA A 19 -21.68 -31.58 -7.86
N PRO A 20 -20.38 -31.20 -7.89
CA PRO A 20 -19.30 -32.17 -7.97
C PRO A 20 -19.41 -33.18 -6.82
N ASP A 21 -19.38 -34.47 -7.12
CA ASP A 21 -19.23 -35.50 -6.09
C ASP A 21 -17.80 -35.45 -5.52
N ALA A 22 -17.59 -35.92 -4.28
CA ALA A 22 -16.25 -35.95 -3.68
C ALA A 22 -15.23 -36.69 -4.55
N GLY A 23 -15.66 -37.73 -5.29
CA GLY A 23 -14.81 -38.46 -6.24
C GLY A 23 -14.50 -37.71 -7.54
N SER A 24 -15.14 -36.56 -7.78
CA SER A 24 -14.91 -35.69 -8.95
C SER A 24 -13.79 -34.67 -8.70
N LEU A 25 -13.26 -34.60 -7.48
CA LEU A 25 -12.22 -33.66 -7.09
C LEU A 25 -10.83 -34.19 -7.46
N VAL A 26 -9.95 -33.28 -7.90
CA VAL A 26 -8.52 -33.59 -8.06
C VAL A 26 -7.85 -33.44 -6.70
N LYS A 27 -7.34 -34.55 -6.16
CA LYS A 27 -6.51 -34.55 -4.95
C LYS A 27 -5.04 -34.41 -5.35
N ILE A 28 -4.34 -33.44 -4.77
CA ILE A 28 -2.89 -33.33 -4.87
C ILE A 28 -2.22 -34.27 -3.84
N HIS A 29 -0.96 -34.63 -4.06
CA HIS A 29 -0.24 -35.47 -3.10
C HIS A 29 -0.20 -34.79 -1.73
N GLU A 30 -0.48 -35.54 -0.67
CA GLU A 30 -0.46 -35.06 0.70
C GLU A 30 0.62 -35.79 1.49
N ALA A 31 1.34 -35.06 2.34
CA ALA A 31 2.41 -35.58 3.16
C ALA A 31 2.57 -34.72 4.42
N THR A 32 3.23 -35.21 5.45
CA THR A 32 3.57 -34.41 6.63
C THR A 32 4.72 -33.44 6.32
N SER A 33 4.89 -32.38 7.10
CA SER A 33 6.05 -31.48 6.94
C SER A 33 7.38 -32.23 6.98
N THR A 34 7.49 -33.29 7.79
CA THR A 34 8.71 -34.11 7.87
C THR A 34 8.96 -34.84 6.55
N GLU A 35 7.95 -35.49 5.99
CA GLU A 35 8.06 -36.20 4.72
C GLU A 35 8.39 -35.23 3.57
N ILE A 36 7.70 -34.09 3.52
CA ILE A 36 7.93 -33.04 2.50
C ILE A 36 9.38 -32.54 2.52
N ASN A 37 9.94 -32.29 3.72
CA ASN A 37 11.32 -31.82 3.87
C ASN A 37 12.38 -32.90 3.58
N THR A 38 11.99 -34.18 3.49
CA THR A 38 12.90 -35.28 3.13
C THR A 38 12.90 -35.61 1.64
N ILE A 39 12.03 -34.99 0.84
CA ILE A 39 12.00 -35.18 -0.62
C ILE A 39 13.34 -34.74 -1.20
N ALA A 40 14.08 -35.69 -1.77
CA ALA A 40 15.33 -35.41 -2.46
C ALA A 40 15.05 -34.87 -3.86
N SER A 41 15.73 -33.78 -4.23
CA SER A 41 15.66 -33.17 -5.57
C SER A 41 14.24 -32.85 -6.08
N PRO A 42 13.39 -32.16 -5.31
CA PRO A 42 12.07 -31.76 -5.79
C PRO A 42 12.18 -30.82 -7.01
N GLU A 43 11.24 -30.97 -7.95
CA GLU A 43 11.21 -30.14 -9.15
C GLU A 43 10.54 -28.78 -8.86
N LYS A 44 11.13 -27.69 -9.35
CA LYS A 44 10.56 -26.35 -9.20
C LYS A 44 9.14 -26.30 -9.80
N GLY A 45 8.19 -25.78 -9.03
CA GLY A 45 6.78 -25.71 -9.41
C GLY A 45 5.96 -26.93 -8.98
N SER A 46 6.55 -27.91 -8.30
CA SER A 46 5.80 -29.02 -7.69
C SER A 46 4.85 -28.50 -6.61
N PHE A 47 3.68 -29.13 -6.50
CA PHE A 47 2.65 -28.83 -5.49
C PHE A 47 2.48 -30.00 -4.52
N VAL A 48 2.27 -29.71 -3.25
CA VAL A 48 1.97 -30.72 -2.21
C VAL A 48 1.04 -30.13 -1.16
N TYR A 49 0.18 -30.96 -0.57
CA TYR A 49 -0.58 -30.59 0.62
C TYR A 49 0.18 -31.04 1.87
N ASP A 50 0.56 -30.11 2.72
CA ASP A 50 1.17 -30.40 4.02
C ASP A 50 0.07 -30.65 5.05
N THR A 51 -0.06 -31.92 5.46
CA THR A 51 -1.04 -32.41 6.43
C THR A 51 -0.73 -32.03 7.87
N THR A 52 0.50 -31.60 8.18
CA THR A 52 0.85 -31.06 9.50
C THR A 52 0.44 -29.60 9.62
N LEU A 53 0.54 -28.85 8.52
CA LEU A 53 0.25 -27.42 8.47
C LEU A 53 -1.17 -27.09 7.95
N ASP A 54 -1.88 -28.09 7.44
CA ASP A 54 -3.17 -27.98 6.73
C ASP A 54 -3.13 -26.98 5.56
N LYS A 55 -2.03 -26.96 4.79
CA LYS A 55 -1.73 -25.93 3.77
C LYS A 55 -1.24 -26.53 2.46
N MET A 56 -1.56 -25.89 1.34
CA MET A 56 -0.90 -26.19 0.08
C MET A 56 0.44 -25.47 -0.02
N LEU A 57 1.49 -26.20 -0.39
CA LEU A 57 2.83 -25.67 -0.64
C LEU A 57 3.19 -25.86 -2.12
N PHE A 58 4.10 -25.02 -2.61
CA PHE A 58 4.82 -25.25 -3.86
C PHE A 58 6.34 -25.17 -3.65
N TYR A 59 7.10 -25.93 -4.43
CA TYR A 59 8.57 -25.85 -4.38
C TYR A 59 9.07 -24.72 -5.28
N ASN A 60 9.71 -23.69 -4.71
CA ASN A 60 10.18 -22.52 -5.47
C ASN A 60 11.51 -22.74 -6.21
N GLY A 61 12.12 -23.92 -6.07
CA GLY A 61 13.46 -24.27 -6.55
C GLY A 61 14.50 -24.40 -5.44
N THR A 62 14.17 -23.98 -4.21
CA THR A 62 15.07 -24.04 -3.04
C THR A 62 14.36 -24.57 -1.80
N VAL A 63 13.14 -24.09 -1.53
CA VAL A 63 12.34 -24.49 -0.36
C VAL A 63 10.87 -24.67 -0.77
N TRP A 64 10.14 -25.43 0.04
CA TRP A 64 8.68 -25.47 -0.01
C TRP A 64 8.10 -24.18 0.59
N VAL A 65 7.23 -23.51 -0.16
CA VAL A 65 6.61 -22.23 0.23
C VAL A 65 5.10 -22.38 0.19
N GLU A 66 4.41 -21.80 1.16
CA GLU A 66 2.95 -21.77 1.21
C GLU A 66 2.36 -21.00 0.01
N ILE A 67 1.27 -21.52 -0.56
CA ILE A 67 0.57 -20.86 -1.68
C ILE A 67 -0.26 -19.65 -1.23
N ASN A 68 -0.53 -19.56 0.08
CA ASN A 68 -0.96 -18.34 0.74
C ASN A 68 0.22 -17.81 1.55
N ASP A 69 1.00 -16.90 0.97
CA ASP A 69 1.95 -16.15 1.78
C ASP A 69 1.11 -15.29 2.75
N ASN A 70 0.88 -15.77 3.97
CA ASN A 70 0.20 -15.00 5.03
C ASN A 70 1.00 -13.74 5.44
N GLN A 71 2.10 -13.46 4.74
CA GLN A 71 2.84 -12.23 4.90
C GLN A 71 2.03 -11.07 4.30
N PRO A 72 1.91 -9.96 5.03
CA PRO A 72 1.21 -8.78 4.54
C PRO A 72 1.85 -8.34 3.22
N THR A 73 1.03 -8.10 2.20
CA THR A 73 1.46 -7.51 0.92
C THR A 73 1.38 -5.99 0.94
N ALA A 74 0.79 -5.43 1.99
CA ALA A 74 0.74 -4.00 2.27
C ALA A 74 0.96 -3.74 3.77
N TYR A 75 1.63 -2.64 4.08
CA TYR A 75 1.89 -2.20 5.45
C TYR A 75 1.67 -0.69 5.57
N THR A 76 0.77 -0.26 6.46
CA THR A 76 0.53 1.15 6.74
C THR A 76 1.26 1.56 8.00
N GLY A 77 2.01 2.66 7.91
CA GLY A 77 2.77 3.21 9.02
C GLY A 77 2.83 4.74 8.97
N HIS A 78 3.67 5.31 9.82
CA HIS A 78 3.91 6.74 9.86
C HIS A 78 5.33 7.05 10.33
N PHE A 79 5.80 8.25 10.05
CA PHE A 79 7.02 8.83 10.61
C PHE A 79 6.91 10.36 10.63
N ILE A 80 7.80 11.04 11.34
CA ILE A 80 7.85 12.50 11.40
C ILE A 80 9.13 12.98 10.71
N ILE A 81 8.99 13.88 9.75
CA ILE A 81 10.13 14.64 9.23
C ILE A 81 10.51 15.66 10.29
N SER A 82 11.60 15.41 11.02
CA SER A 82 12.11 16.29 12.10
C SER A 82 13.41 17.04 11.80
N ALA A 83 14.08 16.71 10.70
CA ALA A 83 15.32 17.35 10.25
C ALA A 83 15.51 17.15 8.74
N THR A 84 16.35 17.99 8.14
CA THR A 84 16.88 17.77 6.77
C THR A 84 17.89 16.63 6.74
N GLY A 85 18.10 16.04 5.56
CA GLY A 85 19.04 14.94 5.33
C GLY A 85 18.38 13.56 5.30
N SER A 86 19.21 12.53 5.37
CA SER A 86 18.78 11.13 5.24
C SER A 86 18.00 10.67 6.47
N GLN A 87 16.85 10.03 6.25
CA GLN A 87 16.07 9.36 7.29
C GLN A 87 15.76 7.93 6.83
N THR A 88 16.05 6.96 7.70
CA THR A 88 15.80 5.54 7.45
C THR A 88 14.56 5.09 8.21
N ILE A 89 13.61 4.53 7.48
CA ILE A 89 12.39 3.92 8.02
C ILE A 89 12.57 2.40 7.94
N THR A 90 12.49 1.71 9.07
CA THR A 90 12.74 0.26 9.19
C THR A 90 11.53 -0.46 9.80
N ALA A 91 11.68 -1.75 10.08
CA ALA A 91 10.66 -2.60 10.73
C ALA A 91 9.39 -2.82 9.89
N LEU A 92 9.48 -2.68 8.57
CA LEU A 92 8.47 -3.23 7.66
C LEU A 92 8.68 -4.74 7.53
N PRO A 93 7.60 -5.53 7.38
CA PRO A 93 7.69 -6.99 7.29
C PRO A 93 8.24 -7.52 5.94
N PHE A 94 8.60 -6.63 5.02
CA PHE A 94 9.10 -6.95 3.68
C PHE A 94 9.89 -5.77 3.10
N GLU A 95 10.68 -6.05 2.06
CA GLU A 95 11.26 -5.04 1.18
C GLU A 95 10.16 -4.46 0.29
N PRO A 96 9.86 -3.15 0.35
CA PRO A 96 8.82 -2.57 -0.48
C PRO A 96 9.29 -2.43 -1.93
N SER A 97 8.36 -2.58 -2.87
CA SER A 97 8.54 -2.15 -4.27
C SER A 97 7.81 -0.85 -4.58
N SER A 98 6.85 -0.45 -3.75
CA SER A 98 6.15 0.83 -3.88
C SER A 98 5.67 1.37 -2.54
N ILE A 99 5.61 2.69 -2.40
CA ILE A 99 5.06 3.37 -1.23
C ILE A 99 4.19 4.53 -1.71
N SER A 100 3.01 4.68 -1.09
CA SER A 100 2.16 5.87 -1.20
C SER A 100 2.27 6.68 0.09
N PHE A 101 2.31 8.00 -0.02
CA PHE A 101 2.47 8.94 1.09
C PHE A 101 1.31 9.94 1.13
N VAL A 102 0.87 10.26 2.34
CA VAL A 102 -0.10 11.33 2.62
C VAL A 102 0.38 12.12 3.82
N ALA A 103 0.30 13.44 3.73
CA ALA A 103 0.60 14.33 4.85
C ALA A 103 -0.19 15.62 4.72
N HIS A 104 -0.31 16.32 5.83
CA HIS A 104 -1.03 17.57 5.93
C HIS A 104 -0.12 18.64 6.52
N ALA A 105 -0.28 19.89 6.08
CA ALA A 105 0.42 21.01 6.69
C ALA A 105 -0.02 21.17 8.16
N ASN A 106 0.92 21.52 9.03
CA ASN A 106 0.70 21.80 10.45
C ASN A 106 0.10 20.62 11.25
N ILE A 107 0.57 19.41 10.94
CA ILE A 107 0.39 18.21 11.77
C ILE A 107 1.80 17.68 12.07
N GLU A 108 2.36 18.10 13.18
CA GLU A 108 3.77 17.90 13.55
C GLU A 108 4.00 16.67 14.44
N SER A 109 2.91 16.13 15.00
CA SER A 109 2.92 15.09 16.03
C SER A 109 1.87 14.02 15.76
N THR A 110 2.11 12.81 16.27
CA THR A 110 1.15 11.70 16.26
C THR A 110 -0.06 11.94 17.16
N THR A 111 0.01 12.95 18.03
CA THR A 111 -1.09 13.33 18.93
C THR A 111 -1.06 14.84 19.10
N ILE A 112 -2.02 15.52 18.46
CA ILE A 112 -2.28 16.95 18.61
C ILE A 112 -3.79 17.18 18.57
N ASN A 113 -4.30 18.02 19.47
CA ASN A 113 -5.69 18.44 19.51
C ASN A 113 -5.78 19.86 20.06
N ASN A 114 -5.16 20.78 19.32
CA ASN A 114 -5.04 22.19 19.66
C ASN A 114 -5.17 23.00 18.38
N ASP A 115 -5.36 24.31 18.53
CA ASP A 115 -5.15 25.22 17.40
C ASP A 115 -3.66 25.29 17.04
N ASN A 116 -3.35 26.02 15.99
CA ASN A 116 -1.99 26.23 15.51
C ASN A 116 -1.11 27.10 16.43
N GLY A 117 -1.53 27.36 17.67
CA GLY A 117 -0.71 27.91 18.74
C GLY A 117 -0.19 29.33 18.52
N VAL A 118 -0.77 30.06 17.56
CA VAL A 118 -0.40 31.44 17.25
C VAL A 118 -1.61 32.37 17.26
N GLY A 119 -1.35 33.68 17.30
CA GLY A 119 -2.39 34.69 17.23
C GLY A 119 -3.24 34.59 15.95
N ASN A 120 -4.50 35.02 16.06
CA ASN A 120 -5.47 35.00 14.97
C ASN A 120 -4.94 35.72 13.72
N ASN A 121 -5.27 35.19 12.54
CA ASN A 121 -5.04 35.85 11.24
C ASN A 121 -3.56 36.20 10.95
N SER A 122 -2.63 35.35 11.37
CA SER A 122 -1.20 35.48 11.07
C SER A 122 -0.82 35.01 9.66
N ASN A 123 0.04 35.75 8.95
CA ASN A 123 0.55 35.37 7.62
C ASN A 123 1.85 34.57 7.72
N THR A 124 1.84 33.52 8.52
CA THR A 124 2.98 32.63 8.82
C THR A 124 2.65 31.19 8.45
N ILE A 125 3.67 30.32 8.39
CA ILE A 125 3.51 28.91 7.97
C ILE A 125 2.48 28.13 8.79
N VAL A 126 2.39 28.42 10.09
CA VAL A 126 1.43 27.84 11.04
C VAL A 126 -0.04 28.09 10.67
N ASN A 127 -0.32 29.09 9.83
CA ASN A 127 -1.67 29.36 9.33
C ASN A 127 -1.89 28.80 7.91
N ALA A 128 -0.93 28.07 7.35
CA ALA A 128 -1.16 27.30 6.15
C ALA A 128 -2.06 26.09 6.46
N PHE A 129 -2.81 25.63 5.48
CA PHE A 129 -3.43 24.32 5.54
C PHE A 129 -3.36 23.70 4.15
N GLY A 130 -3.35 22.38 4.08
CA GLY A 130 -3.29 21.70 2.81
C GLY A 130 -2.93 20.24 2.97
N THR A 131 -3.02 19.51 1.86
CA THR A 131 -2.78 18.07 1.83
C THR A 131 -1.89 17.74 0.64
N MET A 132 -0.93 16.83 0.87
CA MET A 132 -0.15 16.22 -0.18
C MET A 132 -0.54 14.76 -0.39
N ASN A 133 -0.42 14.32 -1.64
CA ASN A 133 -0.40 12.91 -2.01
C ASN A 133 0.84 12.68 -2.85
N GLY A 134 1.62 11.66 -2.49
CA GLY A 134 2.80 11.30 -3.25
C GLY A 134 3.01 9.80 -3.33
N TYR A 135 3.90 9.38 -4.22
CA TYR A 135 4.32 7.99 -4.31
C TYR A 135 5.81 7.89 -4.65
N ALA A 136 6.37 6.73 -4.35
CA ALA A 136 7.63 6.24 -4.89
C ALA A 136 7.48 4.77 -5.28
N ARG A 137 8.10 4.36 -6.39
CA ARG A 137 8.05 2.98 -6.90
C ARG A 137 9.38 2.59 -7.52
N ASN A 138 9.79 1.35 -7.28
CA ASN A 138 10.93 0.74 -7.94
C ASN A 138 10.54 0.23 -9.34
N ASP A 139 10.98 0.94 -10.36
CA ASP A 139 10.79 0.59 -11.77
C ASP A 139 12.09 -0.02 -12.32
N GLY A 140 12.36 -1.28 -11.93
CA GLY A 140 13.50 -2.04 -12.45
C GLY A 140 14.88 -1.52 -12.01
N GLY A 141 14.99 -1.03 -10.78
CA GLY A 141 16.21 -0.48 -10.18
C GLY A 141 16.31 1.04 -10.21
N SER A 142 15.36 1.71 -10.88
CA SER A 142 15.20 3.17 -10.83
C SER A 142 14.00 3.54 -9.97
N ILE A 143 14.09 4.63 -9.21
CA ILE A 143 12.96 5.12 -8.41
C ILE A 143 12.17 6.13 -9.23
N SER A 144 10.90 5.79 -9.52
CA SER A 144 9.90 6.68 -10.07
C SER A 144 9.08 7.27 -8.93
N GLN A 145 8.91 8.60 -8.90
CA GLN A 145 8.21 9.28 -7.83
C GLN A 145 7.45 10.51 -8.32
N GLN A 146 6.51 10.96 -7.52
CA GLN A 146 5.74 12.18 -7.75
C GLN A 146 5.13 12.62 -6.43
N VAL A 147 4.96 13.92 -6.28
CA VAL A 147 4.11 14.49 -5.25
C VAL A 147 3.24 15.60 -5.84
N ILE A 148 2.02 15.70 -5.34
CA ILE A 148 1.13 16.84 -5.56
C ILE A 148 0.64 17.36 -4.20
N TYR A 149 0.45 18.67 -4.11
CA TYR A 149 -0.09 19.34 -2.93
C TYR A 149 -1.01 20.47 -3.36
N VAL A 150 -2.09 20.64 -2.59
CA VAL A 150 -2.99 21.79 -2.67
C VAL A 150 -3.29 22.29 -1.25
N GLY A 151 -3.33 23.61 -1.09
CA GLY A 151 -3.56 24.25 0.18
C GLY A 151 -3.92 25.73 0.07
N GLY A 152 -4.00 26.39 1.22
CA GLY A 152 -4.28 27.81 1.36
C GLY A 152 -3.83 28.32 2.72
N SER A 153 -4.47 29.40 3.18
CA SER A 153 -4.20 29.97 4.50
C SER A 153 -5.49 30.21 5.28
N GLY A 154 -5.45 29.95 6.58
CA GLY A 154 -6.53 30.23 7.52
C GLY A 154 -6.76 31.73 7.78
N THR A 155 -5.84 32.60 7.37
CA THR A 155 -6.03 34.07 7.47
C THR A 155 -7.07 34.58 6.46
N SER A 156 -7.00 34.08 5.23
CA SER A 156 -7.95 34.25 4.12
C SER A 156 -7.44 33.39 2.95
N ILE A 157 -8.30 33.03 2.02
CA ILE A 157 -7.91 32.39 0.75
C ILE A 157 -8.17 33.41 -0.37
N ASN A 158 -7.18 34.27 -0.63
CA ASN A 158 -7.21 35.15 -1.80
C ASN A 158 -6.77 34.38 -3.05
N ASP A 159 -5.75 33.54 -2.87
CA ASP A 159 -5.25 32.60 -3.88
C ASP A 159 -4.94 31.23 -3.25
N ILE A 160 -4.87 30.19 -4.08
CA ILE A 160 -4.53 28.84 -3.65
C ILE A 160 -3.02 28.57 -3.73
N SER A 161 -2.51 27.80 -2.78
CA SER A 161 -1.17 27.22 -2.84
C SER A 161 -1.23 25.87 -3.53
N ARG A 162 -0.29 25.65 -4.46
CA ARG A 162 -0.14 24.40 -5.19
C ARG A 162 1.33 24.07 -5.35
N TYR A 163 1.65 22.78 -5.30
CA TYR A 163 3.00 22.26 -5.51
C TYR A 163 2.94 20.90 -6.18
N SER A 164 3.87 20.62 -7.09
CA SER A 164 4.05 19.30 -7.68
C SER A 164 5.50 19.12 -8.13
N ASN A 165 6.03 17.92 -7.97
CA ASN A 165 7.42 17.62 -8.29
C ASN A 165 7.60 16.12 -8.60
N SER A 166 8.15 15.80 -9.77
CA SER A 166 8.41 14.42 -10.22
C SER A 166 9.70 13.81 -9.65
N ASN A 167 10.48 14.58 -8.90
CA ASN A 167 11.73 14.12 -8.26
C ASN A 167 11.60 14.02 -6.74
N GLU A 168 10.39 14.15 -6.20
CA GLU A 168 10.09 14.06 -4.78
C GLU A 168 8.85 13.20 -4.57
N CYS A 169 8.74 12.56 -3.41
CA CYS A 169 7.58 11.77 -3.02
C CYS A 169 6.80 12.41 -1.86
N ILE A 170 7.37 13.44 -1.24
CA ILE A 170 6.78 14.21 -0.13
C ILE A 170 7.03 15.69 -0.39
N GLY A 171 6.00 16.51 -0.23
CA GLY A 171 6.08 17.94 -0.49
C GLY A 171 4.89 18.69 0.09
N ILE A 172 5.14 19.49 1.13
CA ILE A 172 4.18 20.43 1.72
C ILE A 172 4.65 21.84 1.38
N ARG A 173 3.75 22.66 0.81
CA ARG A 173 4.01 24.07 0.51
C ARG A 173 3.21 24.98 1.42
N TYR A 174 3.92 25.58 2.37
CA TYR A 174 3.39 26.58 3.28
C TYR A 174 3.22 27.90 2.56
N SER A 175 2.08 28.56 2.74
CA SER A 175 1.75 29.80 2.05
C SER A 175 1.02 30.80 2.93
N ASN A 176 1.10 32.07 2.54
CA ASN A 176 0.29 33.13 3.11
C ASN A 176 -1.12 33.16 2.46
N GLN A 177 -1.90 34.20 2.77
CA GLN A 177 -3.26 34.39 2.27
C GLN A 177 -3.37 34.63 0.75
N ASN A 178 -2.29 35.07 0.11
CA ASN A 178 -2.20 35.31 -1.33
C ASN A 178 -1.55 34.13 -2.06
N GLY A 179 -1.46 32.95 -1.42
CA GLY A 179 -0.82 31.77 -2.01
C GLY A 179 0.69 31.91 -2.23
N ASP A 180 1.32 32.98 -1.70
CA ASP A 180 2.76 33.18 -1.80
C ASP A 180 3.49 32.14 -0.96
N SER A 181 4.61 31.63 -1.47
CA SER A 181 5.38 30.60 -0.76
C SER A 181 6.07 31.20 0.47
N LEU A 182 5.81 30.61 1.63
CA LEU A 182 6.52 30.90 2.88
C LEU A 182 7.58 29.84 3.22
N GLY A 183 7.46 28.65 2.64
CA GLY A 183 8.38 27.56 2.90
C GLY A 183 7.96 26.24 2.25
N LEU A 184 8.87 25.26 2.31
CA LEU A 184 8.68 23.91 1.81
C LEU A 184 9.20 22.89 2.83
N THR A 185 8.44 21.82 3.05
CA THR A 185 8.98 20.57 3.62
C THR A 185 8.89 19.51 2.54
N THR A 186 10.04 19.05 2.01
CA THR A 186 10.11 18.13 0.87
C THR A 186 11.11 17.01 1.09
N ALA A 187 10.82 15.84 0.53
CA ALA A 187 11.71 14.69 0.53
C ALA A 187 11.54 13.80 -0.69
N SER A 188 12.62 13.11 -1.05
CA SER A 188 12.65 12.09 -2.10
C SER A 188 13.05 10.74 -1.53
N LEU A 189 12.53 9.65 -2.09
CA LEU A 189 12.96 8.30 -1.73
C LEU A 189 14.30 8.02 -2.42
N THR A 190 15.28 7.51 -1.67
CA THR A 190 16.63 7.23 -2.18
C THR A 190 16.92 5.75 -2.33
N SER A 191 16.31 4.89 -1.50
CA SER A 191 16.43 3.43 -1.64
C SER A 191 15.30 2.69 -0.93
N PHE A 192 14.92 1.54 -1.47
CA PHE A 192 14.19 0.50 -0.73
C PHE A 192 15.21 -0.39 -0.01
N THR A 193 14.88 -0.87 1.18
CA THR A 193 15.73 -1.76 2.00
C THR A 193 14.96 -3.02 2.37
N THR A 194 15.67 -4.06 2.81
CA THR A 194 15.09 -5.38 3.11
C THR A 194 13.87 -5.35 4.04
N ASP A 195 13.80 -4.36 4.92
CA ASP A 195 12.76 -4.17 5.93
C ASP A 195 12.24 -2.72 5.96
N GLY A 196 12.32 -1.98 4.84
CA GLY A 196 12.04 -0.55 4.88
C GLY A 196 12.44 0.27 3.67
N PHE A 197 12.74 1.53 3.91
CA PHE A 197 13.15 2.49 2.89
C PHE A 197 13.92 3.68 3.49
N ILE A 198 14.62 4.41 2.64
CA ILE A 198 15.37 5.62 3.00
C ILE A 198 14.80 6.79 2.20
N ILE A 199 14.57 7.91 2.87
CA ILE A 199 14.27 9.19 2.23
C ILE A 199 15.41 10.18 2.48
N ASN A 200 15.54 11.16 1.60
CA ASN A 200 16.36 12.35 1.82
C ASN A 200 15.47 13.59 1.87
N VAL A 201 15.43 14.25 3.02
CA VAL A 201 14.70 15.50 3.24
C VAL A 201 15.55 16.67 2.76
N THR A 202 15.12 17.32 1.67
CA THR A 202 15.86 18.43 1.06
C THR A 202 15.54 19.76 1.74
N ASN A 203 14.26 20.00 2.02
CA ASN A 203 13.79 21.21 2.69
C ASN A 203 12.92 20.85 3.89
N ARG A 204 13.00 21.66 4.94
CA ARG A 204 12.17 21.56 6.14
C ARG A 204 11.84 22.97 6.62
N SER A 205 10.60 23.39 6.42
CA SER A 205 10.06 24.61 7.02
C SER A 205 9.31 24.34 8.31
N ASP A 206 8.77 23.13 8.45
CA ASP A 206 8.16 22.64 9.70
C ASP A 206 8.31 21.12 9.84
N ASP A 207 8.04 20.63 11.05
CA ASP A 207 7.74 19.23 11.33
C ASP A 207 6.52 18.76 10.55
N VAL A 208 6.56 17.53 10.04
CA VAL A 208 5.42 16.94 9.32
C VAL A 208 5.30 15.47 9.65
N LEU A 209 4.15 15.07 10.19
CA LEU A 209 3.72 13.69 10.28
C LEU A 209 3.32 13.21 8.88
N VAL A 210 4.00 12.17 8.41
CA VAL A 210 3.74 11.52 7.13
C VAL A 210 3.16 10.14 7.40
N MET A 211 1.96 9.90 6.88
CA MET A 211 1.39 8.57 6.79
C MET A 211 1.86 7.92 5.49
N PHE A 212 2.16 6.62 5.54
CA PHE A 212 2.53 5.88 4.34
C PHE A 212 1.83 4.52 4.28
N THR A 213 1.66 4.00 3.06
CA THR A 213 1.35 2.60 2.81
C THR A 213 2.39 2.03 1.87
N ALA A 214 3.14 1.06 2.34
CA ALA A 214 4.14 0.31 1.60
C ALA A 214 3.53 -0.96 1.01
N TYR A 215 4.00 -1.35 -0.17
CA TYR A 215 3.55 -2.54 -0.90
C TYR A 215 4.76 -3.39 -1.26
N LYS A 216 4.61 -4.71 -1.15
CA LYS A 216 5.60 -5.71 -1.56
C LYS A 216 5.70 -5.77 -3.08
#